data_AF-A0A0C2WAQ6-F1
#
_entry.id   AF-A0A0C2WAQ6-F1
#
_cell.length_a   1.000
_cell.length_b   1.000
_cell.length_c   1.000
_cell.angle_alpha   90.00
_cell.angle_beta   90.00
_cell.angle_gamma   90.00
#
_symmetry.space_group_name_H-M   'P 1'
#
loop_
_entity.id
_entity.type
_entity.pdbx_description
1 polymer ?
#
loop_
_entity_poly.entity_id
_entity_poly.type
_entity_poly.pdbx_seq_one_letter_code
_entity_poly.pdbx_strand_id
1 'polypeptide(L)'
;MPWSDSAKEQFGLVNRFTTEESDWYGPYTTLLVELFPPSEHFQITPQFKHNFGSQDFTIHFIIRRRRVPVFFLVVKTYASLQHGSARGGADAQMRNRFLDYATGSVPTPVLYGVSAFGSNICVYTFTSQTRSLSPELIPADRNIVTDVAPLDRWALDILDYDDVGERKGEGEAKLREVVATIKSMVANL
;
A
#
# COMPACT_ATOMS: atom_id res chain seq x y z
N MET A 1 -3.01 16.59 11.10
CA MET A 1 -2.40 16.18 12.38
C MET A 1 -1.29 15.20 12.07
N PRO A 2 -0.14 15.28 12.75
CA PRO A 2 0.95 14.32 12.59
C PRO A 2 0.50 12.91 13.03
N TRP A 3 1.16 11.86 12.52
CA TRP A 3 1.03 10.49 13.06
C TRP A 3 1.09 10.47 14.59
N SER A 4 0.40 9.52 15.22
CA SER A 4 0.53 9.28 16.65
C SER A 4 1.98 8.95 17.03
N ASP A 5 2.35 9.24 18.28
CA ASP A 5 3.71 8.93 18.76
C ASP A 5 3.97 7.41 18.76
N SER A 6 2.93 6.61 18.98
CA SER A 6 3.01 5.15 18.85
C SER A 6 3.37 4.72 17.43
N ALA A 7 2.73 5.29 16.40
CA ALA A 7 3.07 4.98 15.02
C ALA A 7 4.52 5.41 14.70
N LYS A 8 4.92 6.64 15.09
CA LYS A 8 6.29 7.13 14.88
C LYS A 8 7.33 6.23 15.55
N GLU A 9 7.10 5.85 16.81
CA GLU A 9 7.99 4.98 17.57
C GLU A 9 8.15 3.64 16.88
N GLN A 10 7.05 2.98 16.49
CA GLN A 10 7.11 1.68 15.82
C GLN A 10 7.91 1.74 14.52
N PHE A 11 7.69 2.75 13.67
CA PHE A 11 8.49 2.94 12.47
C PHE A 11 9.96 3.24 12.77
N GLY A 12 10.26 3.98 13.85
CA GLY A 12 11.61 4.28 14.29
C GLY A 12 12.40 3.08 14.83
N LEU A 13 11.71 2.01 15.27
CA LEU A 13 12.34 0.76 15.71
C LEU A 13 12.87 -0.09 14.55
N VAL A 14 12.38 0.14 13.33
CA VAL A 14 12.77 -0.66 12.17
C VAL A 14 14.08 -0.12 11.57
N ASN A 15 15.06 -1.00 11.40
CA ASN A 15 16.21 -0.67 10.58
C ASN A 15 15.75 -0.47 9.13
N ARG A 16 15.85 0.76 8.61
CA ARG A 16 15.43 1.12 7.24
C ARG A 16 15.99 0.17 6.18
N PHE A 17 17.20 -0.34 6.36
CA PHE A 17 17.87 -1.23 5.40
C PHE A 17 17.78 -2.72 5.77
N THR A 18 16.85 -3.09 6.65
CA THR A 18 16.56 -4.51 6.94
C THR A 18 16.22 -5.28 5.67
N THR A 19 16.69 -6.54 5.63
CA THR A 19 16.31 -7.51 4.60
C THR A 19 15.04 -8.26 4.96
N GLU A 20 14.58 -8.16 6.22
CA GLU A 20 13.40 -8.87 6.71
C GLU A 20 12.13 -8.05 6.45
N GLU A 21 11.25 -8.58 5.58
CA GLU A 21 9.94 -7.95 5.29
C GLU A 21 9.08 -7.85 6.57
N SER A 22 9.23 -8.81 7.49
CA SER A 22 8.42 -8.87 8.71
C SER A 22 8.62 -7.74 9.70
N ASP A 23 9.78 -7.09 9.68
CA ASP A 23 10.06 -5.94 10.56
C ASP A 23 9.09 -4.78 10.28
N TRP A 24 8.59 -4.67 9.04
CA TRP A 24 7.68 -3.60 8.64
C TRP A 24 6.21 -3.89 8.99
N TYR A 25 5.83 -5.13 9.31
CA TYR A 25 4.44 -5.49 9.56
C TYR A 25 3.87 -4.88 10.85
N GLY A 26 4.68 -4.82 11.91
CA GLY A 26 4.29 -4.19 13.18
C GLY A 26 3.93 -2.71 13.00
N PRO A 27 4.83 -1.87 12.48
CA PRO A 27 4.56 -0.46 12.21
C PRO A 27 3.34 -0.22 11.34
N TYR A 28 3.20 -0.98 10.25
CA TYR A 28 2.03 -0.88 9.38
C TYR A 28 0.74 -1.33 10.08
N THR A 29 0.78 -2.34 10.94
CA THR A 29 -0.39 -2.75 11.73
C THR A 29 -0.83 -1.62 12.65
N THR A 30 0.10 -0.99 13.36
CA THR A 30 -0.17 0.16 14.24
C THR A 30 -0.79 1.32 13.46
N LEU A 31 -0.19 1.67 12.32
CA LEU A 31 -0.70 2.74 11.44
C LEU A 31 -2.10 2.42 10.91
N LEU A 32 -2.35 1.19 10.48
CA LEU A 32 -3.66 0.79 9.97
C LEU A 32 -4.73 0.80 11.07
N VAL A 33 -4.40 0.45 12.31
CA VAL A 33 -5.33 0.56 13.45
C VAL A 33 -5.68 2.02 13.75
N GLU A 34 -4.70 2.94 13.65
CA GLU A 34 -4.95 4.38 13.77
C GLU A 34 -5.88 4.87 12.64
N LEU A 35 -5.63 4.46 11.40
CA LEU A 35 -6.37 4.92 10.22
C LEU A 35 -7.77 4.30 10.11
N PHE A 36 -7.92 3.03 10.49
CA PHE A 36 -9.14 2.23 10.37
C PHE A 36 -9.50 1.58 11.71
N PRO A 37 -9.92 2.38 12.70
CA PRO A 37 -10.10 1.88 14.04
C PRO A 37 -11.30 0.92 14.14
N PRO A 38 -11.24 -0.11 15.00
CA PRO A 38 -12.36 -1.01 15.23
C PRO A 38 -13.62 -0.32 15.74
N SER A 39 -13.49 0.83 16.41
CA SER A 39 -14.61 1.67 16.86
C SER A 39 -15.45 2.22 15.71
N GLU A 40 -14.89 2.30 14.50
CA GLU A 40 -15.60 2.66 13.26
C GLU A 40 -16.05 1.42 12.45
N HIS A 41 -16.02 0.24 13.08
CA HIS A 41 -16.42 -1.06 12.49
C HIS A 41 -15.56 -1.51 11.30
N PHE A 42 -14.31 -1.06 11.23
CA PHE A 42 -13.32 -1.62 10.32
C PHE A 42 -12.65 -2.86 10.91
N GLN A 43 -12.23 -3.76 10.01
CA GLN A 43 -11.49 -4.98 10.32
C GLN A 43 -10.21 -5.00 9.49
N ILE A 44 -9.07 -5.21 10.13
CA ILE A 44 -7.78 -5.38 9.47
C ILE A 44 -7.49 -6.88 9.45
N THR A 45 -7.34 -7.45 8.26
CA THR A 45 -7.08 -8.89 8.09
C THR A 45 -5.77 -9.08 7.34
N PRO A 46 -4.69 -9.53 7.99
CA PRO A 46 -3.51 -9.99 7.28
C PRO A 46 -3.86 -11.29 6.53
N GLN A 47 -3.49 -11.36 5.25
CA GLN A 47 -3.60 -12.56 4.44
C GLN A 47 -2.23 -13.00 3.96
N PHE A 48 -1.89 -14.24 4.26
CA PHE A 48 -0.73 -14.91 3.71
C PHE A 48 -1.14 -15.49 2.36
N LYS A 49 -0.62 -14.91 1.29
CA LYS A 49 -0.84 -15.44 -0.05
C LYS A 49 0.47 -16.03 -0.55
N HIS A 50 0.42 -17.30 -0.92
CA HIS A 50 1.48 -17.91 -1.70
C HIS A 50 1.47 -17.26 -3.08
N ASN A 51 2.61 -16.70 -3.50
CA ASN A 51 2.75 -16.26 -4.88
C ASN A 51 3.01 -17.52 -5.71
N PHE A 52 2.08 -17.91 -6.58
CA PHE A 52 2.30 -19.10 -7.43
C PHE A 52 3.57 -18.91 -8.28
N GLY A 53 4.53 -19.82 -8.12
CA GLY A 53 5.84 -19.75 -8.81
C GLY A 53 6.95 -18.99 -8.06
N SER A 54 6.70 -18.49 -6.85
CA SER A 54 7.73 -17.95 -5.94
C SER A 54 7.67 -18.66 -4.59
N GLN A 55 8.83 -18.84 -3.97
CA GLN A 55 8.94 -19.37 -2.60
C GLN A 55 8.61 -18.29 -1.55
N ASP A 56 8.44 -17.04 -1.98
CA ASP A 56 8.17 -15.90 -1.11
C ASP A 56 6.69 -15.75 -0.82
N PHE A 57 6.39 -15.65 0.48
CA PHE A 57 5.11 -15.21 0.99
C PHE A 57 5.14 -13.69 1.17
N THR A 58 4.05 -13.02 0.83
CA THR A 58 3.88 -11.58 1.11
C THR A 58 2.63 -11.41 1.95
N ILE A 59 2.73 -10.67 3.05
CA ILE A 59 1.53 -10.35 3.84
C ILE A 59 0.77 -9.24 3.15
N HIS A 60 -0.50 -9.51 2.86
CA HIS A 60 -1.45 -8.54 2.32
C HIS A 60 -2.39 -8.12 3.44
N PHE A 61 -2.37 -6.85 3.83
CA PHE A 61 -3.36 -6.33 4.75
C PHE A 61 -4.61 -5.97 3.98
N ILE A 62 -5.75 -6.58 4.31
CA ILE A 62 -7.05 -6.23 3.73
C ILE A 62 -7.89 -5.58 4.80
N ILE A 63 -8.35 -4.37 4.51
CA ILE A 63 -9.22 -3.62 5.38
C ILE A 63 -10.64 -3.84 4.88
N ARG A 64 -11.51 -4.27 5.80
CA ARG A 64 -12.91 -4.55 5.52
C ARG A 64 -13.81 -3.70 6.39
N ARG A 65 -14.99 -3.34 5.88
CA ARG A 65 -16.12 -2.83 6.67
C ARG A 65 -17.31 -3.72 6.37
N ARG A 66 -17.95 -4.28 7.40
CA ARG A 66 -19.09 -5.23 7.25
C ARG A 66 -18.84 -6.34 6.21
N ARG A 67 -17.64 -6.95 6.25
CA ARG A 67 -17.13 -8.02 5.34
C ARG A 67 -16.81 -7.59 3.90
N VAL A 68 -17.04 -6.33 3.55
CA VAL A 68 -16.68 -5.76 2.25
C VAL A 68 -15.22 -5.27 2.28
N PRO A 69 -14.34 -5.68 1.35
CA PRO A 69 -13.01 -5.08 1.22
C PRO A 69 -13.11 -3.65 0.69
N VAL A 70 -12.47 -2.71 1.37
CA VAL A 70 -12.51 -1.27 1.03
C VAL A 70 -11.13 -0.68 0.75
N PHE A 71 -10.08 -1.37 1.20
CA PHE A 71 -8.69 -0.98 1.03
C PHE A 71 -7.78 -2.20 1.21
N PHE A 72 -6.62 -2.20 0.57
CA PHE A 72 -5.57 -3.17 0.86
C PHE A 72 -4.17 -2.57 0.77
N LEU A 73 -3.24 -3.15 1.52
CA LEU A 73 -1.84 -2.75 1.58
C LEU A 73 -0.94 -3.97 1.38
N VAL A 74 0.09 -3.79 0.56
CA VAL A 74 1.18 -4.74 0.33
C VAL A 74 2.48 -4.08 0.78
N VAL A 75 3.29 -4.78 1.55
CA VAL A 75 4.54 -4.25 2.11
C VAL A 75 5.73 -5.03 1.56
N LYS A 76 6.81 -4.30 1.24
CA LYS A 76 8.14 -4.79 0.86
C LYS A 76 9.19 -4.03 1.66
N THR A 77 10.41 -4.54 1.72
CA THR A 77 11.52 -3.84 2.40
C THR A 77 11.94 -2.59 1.62
N TYR A 78 12.36 -1.53 2.30
CA TYR A 78 12.88 -0.33 1.62
C TYR A 78 14.11 -0.64 0.76
N ALA A 79 15.01 -1.52 1.24
CA ALA A 79 16.19 -1.93 0.48
C ALA A 79 15.84 -2.49 -0.90
N SER A 80 14.72 -3.23 -1.01
CA SER A 80 14.29 -3.80 -2.29
C SER A 80 13.80 -2.76 -3.30
N LEU A 81 13.51 -1.52 -2.89
CA LEU A 81 13.06 -0.45 -3.79
C LEU A 81 14.08 -0.16 -4.89
N GLN A 82 15.36 -0.35 -4.63
CA GLN A 82 16.43 -0.09 -5.60
C GLN A 82 16.45 -1.12 -6.74
N HIS A 83 15.88 -2.31 -6.53
CA HIS A 83 15.87 -3.37 -7.51
C HIS A 83 14.68 -3.26 -8.47
N GLY A 84 14.95 -3.14 -9.77
CA GLY A 84 13.92 -3.06 -10.80
C GLY A 84 12.99 -4.28 -10.83
N SER A 85 13.53 -5.48 -10.57
CA SER A 85 12.77 -6.72 -10.45
C SER A 85 11.74 -6.66 -9.30
N ALA A 86 12.13 -6.11 -8.14
CA ALA A 86 11.22 -5.97 -7.00
C ALA A 86 10.10 -4.96 -7.30
N ARG A 87 10.43 -3.82 -7.94
CA ARG A 87 9.43 -2.83 -8.37
C ARG A 87 8.45 -3.41 -9.39
N GLY A 88 8.96 -4.13 -10.40
CA GLY A 88 8.13 -4.84 -11.39
C GLY A 88 7.22 -5.89 -10.75
N GLY A 89 7.77 -6.69 -9.83
CA GLY A 89 6.99 -7.68 -9.09
C GLY A 89 5.91 -7.07 -8.20
N ALA A 90 6.20 -5.96 -7.52
CA ALA A 90 5.23 -5.24 -6.69
C ALA A 90 4.09 -4.65 -7.52
N ASP A 91 4.38 -3.99 -8.65
CA ASP A 91 3.35 -3.47 -9.57
C ASP A 91 2.47 -4.60 -10.12
N ALA A 92 3.09 -5.71 -10.57
CA ALA A 92 2.36 -6.89 -11.03
C ALA A 92 1.44 -7.47 -9.93
N GLN A 93 1.94 -7.55 -8.69
CA GLN A 93 1.17 -8.05 -7.55
C GLN A 93 -0.04 -7.15 -7.24
N MET A 94 0.11 -5.83 -7.30
CA MET A 94 -0.99 -4.89 -7.13
C MET A 94 -2.04 -5.06 -8.24
N ARG A 95 -1.61 -5.11 -9.50
CA ARG A 95 -2.52 -5.27 -10.65
C ARG A 95 -3.30 -6.58 -10.61
N ASN A 96 -2.63 -7.69 -10.29
CA ASN A 96 -3.28 -8.98 -10.13
C ASN A 96 -4.33 -8.94 -9.00
N ARG A 97 -4.06 -8.21 -7.91
CA ARG A 97 -5.06 -8.04 -6.83
C ARG A 97 -6.27 -7.23 -7.26
N PHE A 98 -6.07 -6.13 -7.97
CA PHE A 98 -7.20 -5.40 -8.55
C PHE A 98 -7.98 -6.25 -9.54
N LEU A 99 -7.31 -7.08 -10.34
CA LEU A 99 -7.96 -8.02 -11.23
C LEU A 99 -8.83 -9.03 -10.45
N ASP A 100 -8.32 -9.63 -9.38
CA ASP A 100 -9.10 -10.51 -8.50
C ASP A 100 -10.38 -9.81 -8.01
N TYR A 101 -10.29 -8.56 -7.57
CA TYR A 101 -11.46 -7.79 -7.12
C TYR A 101 -12.40 -7.39 -8.26
N ALA A 102 -11.87 -7.05 -9.43
CA ALA A 102 -12.64 -6.63 -10.61
C ALA A 102 -13.46 -7.78 -11.22
N THR A 103 -13.07 -9.03 -11.00
CA THR A 103 -13.88 -10.20 -11.39
C THR A 103 -15.11 -10.40 -10.48
N GLY A 104 -15.07 -9.87 -9.26
CA GLY A 104 -16.19 -9.87 -8.32
C GLY A 104 -17.04 -8.60 -8.37
N SER A 105 -17.91 -8.44 -7.38
CA SER A 105 -18.58 -7.16 -7.12
C SER A 105 -17.66 -6.29 -6.27
N VAL A 106 -17.19 -5.17 -6.82
CA VAL A 106 -16.57 -4.09 -6.05
C VAL A 106 -17.70 -3.18 -5.57
N PRO A 107 -18.02 -3.17 -4.27
CA PRO A 107 -19.20 -2.46 -3.76
C PRO A 107 -18.99 -0.96 -3.62
N THR A 108 -17.78 -0.46 -3.90
CA THR A 108 -17.46 0.97 -3.92
C THR A 108 -17.19 1.45 -5.35
N PRO A 109 -17.49 2.73 -5.66
CA PRO A 109 -17.16 3.31 -6.97
C PRO A 109 -15.66 3.28 -7.28
N VAL A 110 -14.84 3.38 -6.23
CA VAL A 110 -13.39 3.36 -6.29
C VAL A 110 -12.85 2.39 -5.23
N LEU A 111 -11.92 1.52 -5.62
CA LEU A 111 -11.13 0.71 -4.70
C LEU A 111 -9.70 1.24 -4.67
N TYR A 112 -9.20 1.47 -3.47
CA TYR A 112 -7.82 1.92 -3.24
C TYR A 112 -6.95 0.76 -2.77
N GLY A 113 -5.69 0.77 -3.19
CA GLY A 113 -4.66 -0.13 -2.72
C GLY A 113 -3.34 0.61 -2.59
N VAL A 114 -2.51 0.22 -1.64
CA VAL A 114 -1.16 0.78 -1.48
C VAL A 114 -0.12 -0.31 -1.60
N SER A 115 0.94 -0.03 -2.36
CA SER A 115 2.19 -0.78 -2.33
C SER A 115 3.22 0.03 -1.58
N ALA A 116 3.87 -0.57 -0.59
CA ALA A 116 4.89 0.06 0.23
C ALA A 116 6.25 -0.63 0.06
N PHE A 117 7.32 0.17 0.03
CA PHE A 117 8.71 -0.25 0.20
C PHE A 117 9.27 0.48 1.42
N GLY A 118 9.28 -0.19 2.57
CA GLY A 118 9.46 0.49 3.86
C GLY A 118 8.40 1.56 4.06
N SER A 119 8.80 2.82 4.30
CA SER A 119 7.88 3.95 4.43
C SER A 119 7.48 4.62 3.10
N ASN A 120 8.14 4.26 2.00
CA ASN A 120 7.84 4.79 0.67
C ASN A 120 6.63 4.08 0.05
N ILE A 121 5.63 4.84 -0.39
CA ILE A 121 4.35 4.30 -0.86
C ILE A 121 4.04 4.69 -2.30
N CYS A 122 3.32 3.79 -2.97
CA CYS A 122 2.60 4.04 -4.20
C CYS A 122 1.11 3.78 -3.98
N VAL A 123 0.27 4.76 -4.31
CA VAL A 123 -1.19 4.63 -4.24
C VAL A 123 -1.71 4.17 -5.59
N TYR A 124 -2.48 3.09 -5.58
CA TYR A 124 -3.23 2.58 -6.72
C TYR A 124 -4.71 2.87 -6.55
N THR A 125 -5.37 3.16 -7.66
CA THR A 125 -6.79 3.51 -7.70
C THR A 125 -7.47 2.77 -8.83
N PHE A 126 -8.45 1.94 -8.48
CA PHE A 126 -9.30 1.22 -9.43
C PHE A 126 -10.69 1.83 -9.46
N THR A 127 -11.13 2.26 -10.63
CA THR A 127 -12.47 2.82 -10.84
C THR A 127 -13.41 1.73 -11.37
N SER A 128 -14.42 1.38 -10.59
CA SER A 128 -15.31 0.23 -10.87
C SER A 128 -16.11 0.40 -12.17
N GLN A 129 -16.53 1.63 -12.49
CA GLN A 129 -17.34 1.92 -13.69
C GLN A 129 -16.58 1.71 -15.00
N THR A 130 -15.34 2.21 -15.07
CA THR A 130 -14.49 2.14 -16.27
C THR A 130 -13.57 0.92 -16.27
N ARG A 131 -13.46 0.23 -15.13
CA ARG A 131 -12.46 -0.82 -14.88
C ARG A 131 -11.02 -0.36 -15.14
N SER A 132 -10.77 0.94 -14.98
CA SER A 132 -9.44 1.52 -15.16
C SER A 132 -8.64 1.48 -13.87
N LEU A 133 -7.33 1.25 -13.99
CA LEU A 133 -6.39 1.24 -12.87
C LEU A 133 -5.32 2.32 -13.09
N SER A 134 -5.11 3.14 -12.07
CA SER A 134 -3.98 4.08 -11.96
C SER A 134 -3.03 3.61 -10.86
N PRO A 135 -1.69 3.79 -10.99
CA PRO A 135 -0.99 4.28 -12.18
C PRO A 135 -1.06 3.33 -13.38
N GLU A 136 -0.81 3.86 -14.57
CA GLU A 136 -0.83 3.10 -15.82
C GLU A 136 0.22 1.98 -15.84
N LEU A 137 -0.14 0.88 -16.50
CA LEU A 137 0.78 -0.22 -16.75
C LEU A 137 1.86 0.26 -17.72
N ILE A 138 3.11 -0.07 -17.43
CA ILE A 138 4.21 0.13 -18.36
C ILE A 138 4.23 -1.10 -19.27
N PRO A 139 3.99 -0.95 -20.58
CA PRO A 139 4.06 -2.08 -21.51
C PRO A 139 5.49 -2.63 -21.53
N ALA A 140 5.63 -3.94 -21.49
CA ALA A 140 6.94 -4.57 -21.65
C ALA A 140 7.44 -4.36 -23.08
N ASP A 141 8.60 -3.75 -23.24
CA ASP A 141 9.33 -3.75 -24.51
C ASP A 141 10.04 -5.10 -24.70
N ARG A 142 10.10 -5.56 -25.95
CA ARG A 142 10.70 -6.86 -26.29
C ARG A 142 12.22 -6.88 -26.15
N ASN A 143 12.86 -5.71 -26.19
CA ASN A 143 14.30 -5.54 -26.22
C ASN A 143 14.84 -4.82 -24.98
N ILE A 144 13.98 -4.22 -24.15
CA ILE A 144 14.37 -3.47 -22.95
C ILE A 144 13.89 -4.20 -21.70
N VAL A 145 14.84 -4.67 -20.88
CA VAL A 145 14.55 -5.39 -19.63
C VAL A 145 14.30 -4.46 -18.44
N THR A 146 14.53 -3.16 -18.61
CA THR A 146 14.40 -2.14 -17.57
C THR A 146 13.04 -1.42 -17.59
N ASP A 147 12.12 -1.82 -18.47
CA ASP A 147 10.76 -1.27 -18.56
C ASP A 147 9.87 -1.82 -17.45
N VAL A 148 10.25 -1.49 -16.22
CA VAL A 148 9.55 -1.81 -14.99
C VAL A 148 9.04 -0.53 -14.34
N ALA A 149 8.17 -0.65 -13.35
CA ALA A 149 7.69 0.48 -12.57
C ALA A 149 8.87 1.37 -12.10
N PRO A 150 8.85 2.69 -12.40
CA PRO A 150 9.94 3.60 -12.07
C PRO A 150 10.04 3.77 -10.56
N LEU A 151 11.23 4.17 -10.09
CA LEU A 151 11.47 4.42 -8.67
C LEU A 151 10.53 5.50 -8.12
N ASP A 152 10.30 6.57 -8.89
CA ASP A 152 9.44 7.69 -8.53
C ASP A 152 7.98 7.31 -8.30
N ARG A 153 7.56 6.12 -8.73
CA ARG A 153 6.23 5.58 -8.42
C ARG A 153 6.02 5.41 -6.91
N TRP A 154 7.09 5.19 -6.14
CA TRP A 154 7.09 5.15 -4.68
C TRP A 154 7.78 6.37 -4.04
N ALA A 155 7.72 7.54 -4.70
CA ALA A 155 8.38 8.76 -4.21
C ALA A 155 7.80 9.29 -2.88
N LEU A 156 6.56 8.96 -2.56
CA LEU A 156 5.89 9.45 -1.35
C LEU A 156 6.38 8.69 -0.12
N ASP A 157 7.12 9.35 0.76
CA ASP A 157 7.49 8.81 2.07
C ASP A 157 6.44 9.21 3.11
N ILE A 158 5.80 8.24 3.77
CA ILE A 158 4.79 8.54 4.81
C ILE A 158 5.41 9.08 6.10
N LEU A 159 6.73 8.94 6.25
CA LEU A 159 7.48 9.46 7.38
C LEU A 159 8.22 10.76 7.02
N ASP A 160 8.11 11.27 5.79
CA ASP A 160 8.97 12.35 5.25
C ASP A 160 9.26 13.47 6.25
N TYR A 161 10.55 13.55 6.64
CA TYR A 161 11.17 14.64 7.39
C TYR A 161 12.17 15.30 6.43
N ASP A 162 12.22 16.62 6.42
CA ASP A 162 13.25 17.36 5.71
C ASP A 162 14.61 17.24 6.41
N ASP A 163 15.64 17.77 5.76
CA ASP A 163 17.03 17.72 6.22
C ASP A 163 17.27 18.48 7.55
N VAL A 164 16.28 19.22 8.04
CA VAL A 164 16.29 19.97 9.30
C VAL A 164 15.39 19.31 10.37
N GLY A 165 14.75 18.18 10.04
CA GLY A 165 13.83 17.45 10.91
C GLY A 165 12.39 17.98 10.92
N GLU A 166 12.05 18.96 10.08
CA GLU A 166 10.67 19.41 9.88
C GLU A 166 9.93 18.53 8.90
N ARG A 167 8.64 18.34 9.13
CA ARG A 167 7.86 17.36 8.38
C ARG A 167 7.33 17.96 7.08
N LYS A 168 7.74 17.46 5.90
CA LYS A 168 7.09 17.81 4.63
C LYS A 168 5.66 17.28 4.54
N GLY A 169 5.44 16.08 5.09
CA GLY A 169 4.12 15.52 5.32
C GLY A 169 3.31 15.16 4.07
N GLU A 170 3.89 15.21 2.86
CA GLU A 170 3.16 14.92 1.62
C GLU A 170 2.65 13.47 1.57
N GLY A 171 3.50 12.49 1.89
CA GLY A 171 3.09 11.09 1.95
C GLY A 171 2.05 10.82 3.03
N GLU A 172 2.20 11.45 4.21
CA GLU A 172 1.17 11.39 5.27
C GLU A 172 -0.16 11.99 4.81
N ALA A 173 -0.11 13.21 4.27
CA ALA A 173 -1.29 13.91 3.79
C ALA A 173 -2.00 13.09 2.72
N LYS A 174 -1.25 12.51 1.77
CA LYS A 174 -1.83 11.70 0.71
C LYS A 174 -2.50 10.43 1.25
N LEU A 175 -1.85 9.73 2.17
CA LEU A 175 -2.45 8.54 2.77
C LEU A 175 -3.71 8.87 3.57
N ARG A 176 -3.70 9.98 4.33
CA ARG A 176 -4.89 10.45 5.07
C ARG A 176 -6.02 10.88 4.15
N GLU A 177 -5.72 11.55 3.04
CA GLU A 177 -6.70 11.92 2.01
C GLU A 177 -7.40 10.68 1.43
N VAL A 178 -6.62 9.65 1.09
CA VAL A 178 -7.14 8.36 0.61
C VAL A 178 -8.05 7.72 1.65
N VAL A 179 -7.62 7.65 2.91
CA VAL A 179 -8.41 7.07 4.01
C VAL A 179 -9.70 7.84 4.25
N ALA A 180 -9.65 9.17 4.27
CA ALA A 180 -10.84 10.01 4.42
C ALA A 180 -11.84 9.79 3.29
N THR A 181 -11.34 9.69 2.05
CA THR A 181 -12.17 9.38 0.87
C THR A 181 -12.82 8.02 1.01
N ILE A 182 -12.08 6.99 1.42
CA ILE A 182 -12.62 5.64 1.67
C ILE A 182 -13.71 5.69 2.73
N LYS A 183 -13.44 6.31 3.90
CA LYS A 183 -14.41 6.43 4.99
C LYS A 183 -15.70 7.13 4.55
N SER A 184 -15.60 8.18 3.73
CA SER A 184 -16.76 8.86 3.16
C SER A 184 -17.56 7.95 2.23
N MET A 185 -16.90 7.24 1.30
CA MET A 185 -17.56 6.31 0.37
C MET A 185 -18.31 5.19 1.09
N VAL A 186 -17.77 4.74 2.23
CA VAL A 186 -18.30 3.58 2.96
C VAL A 186 -19.12 3.96 4.18
N ALA A 187 -19.40 5.24 4.40
CA ALA A 187 -20.11 5.73 5.58
C ALA A 187 -21.50 5.08 5.74
N ASN A 188 -22.16 4.80 4.61
CA ASN A 188 -23.50 4.21 4.56
C ASN A 188 -23.50 2.69 4.34
N LEU A 189 -22.32 2.05 4.20
CA LEU A 189 -22.21 0.60 4.18
C LEU A 189 -22.56 0.01 5.52
#